data_AF-G7VFR1-F1
#
_entry.id   AF-G7VFR1-F1
#
_cell.length_a   1.000
_cell.length_b   1.000
_cell.length_c   1.000
_cell.angle_alpha   90.00
_cell.angle_beta   90.00
_cell.angle_gamma   90.00
#
_symmetry.space_group_name_H-M   'P 1'
#
loop_
_entity.id
_entity.type
_entity.pdbx_description
1 polymer ?
#
loop_
_entity_poly.entity_id
_entity_poly.type
_entity_poly.pdbx_seq_one_letter_code
_entity_poly.pdbx_strand_id
1 'polypeptide(L)'
;MLIRRRGARRVAVVAPEGRFEVGVPLEEVADFLKRLWPWEVGRHVELSDGELVFRDRVPFERALVYLLARRSRLPRGEAEVLAASLRLHEVSLIADAFLYRLWLCRAEGGNCRRIVDAFAKIAKTYREALP
;
A
#
# COMPACT_ATOMS: atom_id res chain seq x y z
N MET A 1 -4.07 -4.12 10.52
CA MET A 1 -4.49 -3.78 9.14
C MET A 1 -4.20 -4.98 8.24
N LEU A 2 -4.88 -5.19 7.12
CA LEU A 2 -4.59 -6.35 6.27
C LEU A 2 -4.65 -6.07 4.78
N ILE A 3 -3.96 -6.91 4.02
CA ILE A 3 -4.03 -6.97 2.56
C ILE A 3 -4.47 -8.39 2.20
N ARG A 4 -5.61 -8.52 1.53
CA ARG A 4 -6.24 -9.81 1.21
C ARG A 4 -6.30 -10.06 -0.29
N ARG A 5 -6.03 -11.30 -0.71
CA ARG A 5 -6.21 -11.78 -2.08
C ARG A 5 -7.67 -11.63 -2.52
N ARG A 6 -7.90 -11.06 -3.70
CA ARG A 6 -9.21 -10.94 -4.37
C ARG A 6 -9.12 -11.51 -5.78
N GLY A 7 -9.02 -12.83 -5.88
CA GLY A 7 -8.71 -13.52 -7.14
C GLY A 7 -7.21 -13.50 -7.46
N ALA A 8 -6.84 -14.01 -8.64
CA ALA A 8 -5.44 -14.32 -8.96
C ALA A 8 -4.52 -13.11 -9.14
N ARG A 9 -5.06 -11.93 -9.47
CA ARG A 9 -4.25 -10.74 -9.84
C ARG A 9 -4.72 -9.46 -9.15
N ARG A 10 -5.31 -9.59 -7.97
CA ARG A 10 -5.81 -8.44 -7.24
C ARG A 10 -5.73 -8.67 -5.74
N VAL A 11 -5.47 -7.58 -5.04
CA VAL A 11 -5.56 -7.51 -3.58
C VAL A 11 -6.55 -6.42 -3.16
N ALA A 12 -7.18 -6.62 -2.02
CA ALA A 12 -7.91 -5.60 -1.28
C ALA A 12 -7.11 -5.20 -0.05
N VAL A 13 -6.89 -3.91 0.12
CA VAL A 13 -6.35 -3.34 1.35
C VAL A 13 -7.53 -3.01 2.27
N VAL A 14 -7.46 -3.45 3.52
CA VAL A 14 -8.49 -3.26 4.53
C VAL A 14 -7.86 -2.65 5.78
N ALA A 15 -8.29 -1.44 6.10
CA ALA A 15 -7.87 -0.69 7.27
C ALA A 15 -9.10 -0.11 8.00
N PRO A 16 -8.97 0.27 9.29
CA PRO A 16 -10.04 0.96 10.02
C PRO A 16 -10.58 2.20 9.30
N GLU A 17 -9.76 2.86 8.48
CA GLU A 17 -10.07 4.06 7.72
C GLU A 17 -10.85 3.76 6.43
N GLY A 18 -10.71 2.57 5.86
CA GLY A 18 -11.49 2.16 4.70
C GLY A 18 -10.87 1.01 3.92
N ARG A 19 -11.36 0.82 2.69
CA ARG A 19 -10.95 -0.27 1.80
C ARG A 19 -10.71 0.21 0.38
N PHE A 20 -9.74 -0.37 -0.30
CA PHE A 20 -9.54 -0.18 -1.73
C PHE A 20 -8.88 -1.41 -2.36
N GLU A 21 -8.94 -1.51 -3.69
CA GLU A 21 -8.40 -2.64 -4.44
C GLU A 21 -7.29 -2.21 -5.39
N VAL A 22 -6.28 -3.07 -5.54
CA VAL A 22 -5.16 -2.88 -6.46
C VAL A 22 -4.95 -4.14 -7.27
N GLY A 23 -4.78 -3.99 -8.59
CA GLY A 23 -4.60 -5.08 -9.54
C GLY A 23 -3.20 -5.66 -9.53
N VAL A 24 -2.79 -6.24 -8.40
CA VAL A 24 -1.55 -7.01 -8.25
C VAL A 24 -1.85 -8.34 -7.53
N PRO A 25 -1.11 -9.42 -7.83
CA PRO A 25 -1.19 -10.66 -7.05
C PRO A 25 -0.68 -10.43 -5.61
N LEU A 26 -1.19 -11.21 -4.65
CA LEU A 26 -0.78 -11.08 -3.24
C LEU A 26 0.70 -11.47 -3.06
N GLU A 27 1.14 -12.43 -3.85
CA GLU A 27 2.50 -12.97 -3.89
C GLU A 27 3.51 -11.87 -4.22
N GLU A 28 3.17 -10.95 -5.13
CA GLU A 28 4.01 -9.80 -5.46
C GLU A 28 4.21 -8.88 -4.24
N VAL A 29 3.14 -8.64 -3.47
CA VAL A 29 3.21 -7.83 -2.24
C VAL A 29 4.01 -8.54 -1.15
N ALA A 30 3.82 -9.85 -1.00
CA ALA A 30 4.56 -10.66 -0.04
C ALA A 30 6.06 -10.70 -0.37
N ASP A 31 6.41 -10.87 -1.65
CA ASP A 31 7.79 -10.87 -2.12
C ASP A 31 8.46 -9.51 -1.91
N PHE A 32 7.75 -8.41 -2.19
CA PHE A 32 8.22 -7.06 -1.91
C PHE A 32 8.57 -6.91 -0.43
N LEU A 33 7.67 -7.29 0.48
CA LEU A 33 7.90 -7.19 1.92
C LEU A 33 9.08 -8.06 2.38
N LYS A 34 9.21 -9.29 1.86
CA LYS A 34 10.34 -10.18 2.16
C LYS A 34 11.67 -9.61 1.70
N ARG A 35 11.72 -8.95 0.54
CA ARG A 35 12.95 -8.33 0.03
C ARG A 35 13.35 -7.11 0.83
N LEU A 36 12.37 -6.26 1.18
CA LEU A 36 12.65 -4.97 1.81
C LEU A 36 12.84 -5.11 3.33
N TRP A 37 12.08 -5.97 4.00
CA TRP A 37 12.24 -6.29 5.42
C TRP A 37 12.05 -7.78 5.73
N PRO A 38 13.09 -8.61 5.47
CA PRO A 38 13.02 -10.02 5.78
C PRO A 38 12.78 -10.30 7.28
N TRP A 39 13.21 -9.39 8.16
CA TRP A 39 13.10 -9.53 9.62
C TRP A 39 11.71 -9.17 10.19
N GLU A 40 10.94 -8.34 9.46
CA GLU A 40 9.61 -7.89 9.86
C GLU A 40 8.55 -8.95 9.54
N VAL A 41 8.81 -9.75 8.50
CA VAL A 41 8.00 -10.90 8.11
C VAL A 41 8.10 -12.00 9.18
N GLY A 42 6.94 -12.41 9.73
CA GLY A 42 6.83 -13.34 10.85
C GLY A 42 6.86 -12.69 12.24
N ARG A 43 7.31 -11.44 12.35
CA ARG A 43 7.26 -10.66 13.61
C ARG A 43 6.10 -9.70 13.64
N HIS A 44 6.05 -8.80 12.65
CA HIS A 44 5.07 -7.71 12.56
C HIS A 44 4.14 -7.87 11.34
N VAL A 45 4.51 -8.71 10.38
CA VAL A 45 3.65 -9.11 9.26
C VAL A 45 3.46 -10.61 9.27
N GLU A 46 2.23 -11.05 9.46
CA GLU A 46 1.85 -12.46 9.37
C GLU A 46 1.40 -12.80 7.94
N LEU A 47 1.97 -13.86 7.38
CA LEU A 47 1.58 -14.39 6.09
C LEU A 47 0.68 -15.60 6.34
N SER A 48 -0.55 -15.52 5.85
CA SER A 48 -1.51 -16.63 5.85
C SER A 48 -1.96 -16.90 4.42
N ASP A 49 -2.60 -18.05 4.16
CA ASP A 49 -3.09 -18.33 2.82
C ASP A 49 -4.16 -17.31 2.40
N GLY A 50 -3.77 -16.43 1.48
CA GLY A 50 -4.62 -15.38 0.94
C GLY A 50 -4.63 -14.06 1.71
N GLU A 51 -3.84 -13.89 2.77
CA GLU A 51 -3.80 -12.64 3.55
C GLU A 51 -2.40 -12.27 4.09
N LEU A 52 -2.12 -10.97 4.12
CA LEU A 52 -1.02 -10.35 4.85
C LEU A 52 -1.60 -9.52 5.99
N VAL A 53 -1.32 -9.91 7.23
CA VAL A 53 -1.83 -9.21 8.42
C VAL A 53 -0.71 -8.41 9.06
N PHE A 54 -0.92 -7.10 9.18
CA PHE A 54 0.05 -6.16 9.71
C PHE A 54 -0.33 -5.80 11.14
N ARG A 55 0.59 -6.11 12.07
CA ARG A 55 0.52 -5.79 13.50
C ARG A 55 1.15 -4.43 13.81
N ASP A 56 2.09 -3.99 12.97
CA ASP A 56 2.73 -2.67 13.03
C ASP A 56 2.26 -1.79 11.87
N ARG A 57 2.24 -0.49 12.10
CA ARG A 57 1.90 0.56 11.14
C ARG A 57 3.00 0.77 10.10
N VAL A 58 4.28 0.72 10.48
CA VAL A 58 5.40 0.99 9.56
C VAL A 58 5.42 0.08 8.32
N PRO A 59 5.41 -1.27 8.46
CA PRO A 59 5.37 -2.16 7.29
C PRO A 59 4.07 -2.01 6.50
N PHE A 60 2.95 -1.67 7.17
CA PHE A 60 1.68 -1.42 6.50
C PHE A 60 1.72 -0.17 5.63
N GLU A 61 2.20 0.97 6.15
CA GLU A 61 2.28 2.23 5.40
C GLU A 61 3.19 2.11 4.19
N ARG A 62 4.30 1.37 4.32
CA ARG A 62 5.18 1.14 3.19
C ARG A 62 4.57 0.21 2.12
N ALA A 63 3.84 -0.83 2.55
CA ALA A 63 3.02 -1.61 1.62
C ALA A 63 1.92 -0.76 0.95
N LEU A 64 1.37 0.23 1.67
CA LEU A 64 0.37 1.16 1.16
C LEU A 64 0.95 2.03 0.04
N VAL A 65 2.12 2.63 0.26
CA VAL A 65 2.84 3.43 -0.77
C VAL A 65 3.17 2.57 -1.98
N TYR A 66 3.68 1.36 -1.76
CA TYR A 66 3.93 0.40 -2.83
C TYR A 66 2.67 0.13 -3.66
N LEU A 67 1.54 -0.13 -3.01
CA LEU A 67 0.27 -0.41 -3.68
C LEU A 67 -0.31 0.81 -4.41
N LEU A 68 -0.15 2.02 -3.88
CA LEU A 68 -0.52 3.26 -4.57
C LEU A 68 0.33 3.46 -5.84
N ALA A 69 1.62 3.13 -5.78
CA ALA A 69 2.52 3.14 -6.94
C ALA A 69 2.10 2.12 -7.99
N ARG A 70 1.76 0.89 -7.58
CA ARG A 70 1.23 -0.13 -8.49
C ARG A 70 -0.11 0.27 -9.09
N ARG A 71 -0.98 0.93 -8.30
CA ARG A 71 -2.25 1.50 -8.77
C ARG A 71 -2.07 2.58 -9.84
N SER A 72 -0.97 3.34 -9.79
CA SER A 72 -0.63 4.33 -10.82
C SER A 72 0.05 3.76 -12.06
N ARG A 73 0.16 2.42 -12.12
CA ARG A 73 0.78 1.64 -13.21
C ARG A 73 2.30 1.74 -13.26
N LEU A 74 2.97 2.18 -12.19
CA LEU A 74 4.43 2.09 -12.11
C LEU A 74 4.86 0.62 -12.18
N PRO A 75 5.89 0.25 -12.96
CA PRO A 75 6.44 -1.10 -12.95
C PRO A 75 6.80 -1.57 -11.54
N ARG A 76 6.80 -2.89 -11.31
CA ARG A 76 7.13 -3.48 -10.00
C ARG A 76 8.43 -2.89 -9.43
N GLY A 77 9.52 -2.89 -10.20
CA GLY A 77 10.81 -2.38 -9.74
C GLY A 77 10.78 -0.90 -9.33
N GLU A 78 10.07 -0.05 -10.07
CA GLU A 78 9.95 1.37 -9.73
C GLU A 78 9.08 1.61 -8.48
N ALA A 79 8.03 0.80 -8.29
CA ALA A 79 7.23 0.83 -7.08
C ALA A 79 8.03 0.35 -5.86
N GLU A 80 8.88 -0.67 -6.02
CA GLU A 80 9.81 -1.14 -4.97
C GLU A 80 10.80 -0.03 -4.60
N VAL A 81 11.43 0.62 -5.59
CA VAL A 81 12.36 1.75 -5.37
C VAL A 81 11.67 2.89 -4.65
N LEU A 82 10.47 3.30 -5.07
CA LEU A 82 9.73 4.36 -4.38
C LEU A 82 9.45 4.00 -2.91
N ALA A 83 8.88 2.83 -2.66
CA ALA A 83 8.51 2.43 -1.30
C ALA A 83 9.73 2.20 -0.38
N ALA A 84 10.89 1.86 -0.95
CA ALA A 84 12.14 1.68 -0.21
C ALA A 84 12.87 3.00 0.07
N SER A 85 12.98 3.88 -0.93
CA SER A 85 13.82 5.08 -0.87
C SER A 85 13.23 6.21 -0.04
N LEU A 86 11.92 6.23 0.19
CA LEU A 86 11.30 7.25 1.04
C LEU A 86 11.74 7.09 2.51
N ARG A 87 12.05 8.22 3.15
CA ARG A 87 12.26 8.27 4.59
C ARG A 87 10.96 7.95 5.31
N LEU A 88 11.06 7.49 6.56
CA LEU A 88 9.90 7.07 7.33
C LEU A 88 8.82 8.17 7.43
N HIS A 89 9.22 9.42 7.70
CA HIS A 89 8.27 10.53 7.79
C HIS A 89 7.58 10.86 6.45
N GLU A 90 8.24 10.65 5.31
CA GLU A 90 7.62 10.86 3.99
C GLU A 90 6.58 9.78 3.70
N VAL A 91 6.91 8.52 4.03
CA VAL A 91 5.97 7.41 3.96
C VAL A 91 4.74 7.69 4.83
N SER A 92 4.94 8.03 6.10
CA SER A 92 3.83 8.28 7.02
C SER A 92 3.00 9.48 6.58
N LEU A 93 3.62 10.56 6.06
CA LEU A 93 2.88 11.70 5.52
C LEU A 93 1.95 11.30 4.36
N ILE A 94 2.43 10.51 3.41
CA ILE A 94 1.60 10.03 2.28
C ILE A 94 0.50 9.09 2.80
N ALA A 95 0.86 8.15 3.67
CA ALA A 95 -0.08 7.14 4.17
C ALA A 95 -1.16 7.74 5.07
N ASP A 96 -0.80 8.60 6.02
CA ASP A 96 -1.73 9.27 6.93
C ASP A 96 -2.69 10.16 6.17
N ALA A 97 -2.16 10.99 5.26
CA ALA A 97 -3.01 11.84 4.43
C ALA A 97 -3.97 11.01 3.58
N PHE A 98 -3.52 9.89 3.01
CA PHE A 98 -4.36 9.00 2.22
C PHE A 98 -5.46 8.35 3.07
N LEU A 99 -5.09 7.73 4.19
CA LEU A 99 -6.00 7.03 5.09
C LEU A 99 -7.04 7.99 5.66
N TYR A 100 -6.63 9.20 6.07
CA TYR A 100 -7.56 10.22 6.56
C TYR A 100 -8.60 10.63 5.51
N ARG A 101 -8.18 10.84 4.25
CA ARG A 101 -9.11 11.15 3.15
C ARG A 101 -10.01 9.98 2.80
N LEU A 102 -9.51 8.75 2.91
CA LEU A 102 -10.32 7.55 2.74
C LEU A 102 -11.41 7.45 3.82
N TRP A 103 -11.05 7.74 5.07
CA TRP A 103 -11.97 7.75 6.21
C TRP A 103 -13.07 8.79 6.05
N LEU A 104 -12.72 10.03 5.71
CA LEU A 104 -13.70 11.09 5.44
C LEU A 104 -14.68 10.68 4.34
N CYS A 105 -14.14 10.20 3.21
CA CYS A 105 -14.97 9.74 2.10
C CYS A 105 -15.93 8.61 2.51
N ARG A 106 -15.47 7.65 3.32
CA ARG A 106 -16.31 6.58 3.84
C ARG A 106 -17.40 7.10 4.77
N ALA A 107 -17.05 8.02 5.68
CA ALA A 107 -17.99 8.62 6.62
C ALA A 107 -19.12 9.37 5.91
N GLU A 108 -18.82 9.99 4.76
CA GLU A 108 -19.78 10.71 3.91
C GLU A 108 -20.55 9.80 2.93
N GLY A 109 -20.31 8.47 2.94
CA GLY A 109 -20.94 7.53 2.01
C GLY A 109 -20.48 7.68 0.55
N GLY A 110 -19.34 8.33 0.33
CA GLY A 110 -18.82 8.66 -1.00
C GLY A 110 -18.16 7.50 -1.74
N ASN A 111 -17.94 7.69 -3.04
CA ASN A 111 -17.12 6.79 -3.86
C ASN A 111 -15.63 7.16 -3.73
N CYS A 112 -14.91 6.39 -2.91
CA CYS A 112 -13.51 6.69 -2.57
C CYS A 112 -12.49 6.36 -3.67
N ARG A 113 -12.94 5.88 -4.84
CA ARG A 113 -12.06 5.63 -5.99
C ARG A 113 -11.26 6.87 -6.40
N ARG A 114 -11.89 8.05 -6.38
CA ARG A 114 -11.20 9.32 -6.74
C ARG A 114 -10.07 9.65 -5.77
N ILE A 115 -10.21 9.37 -4.48
CA ILE A 115 -9.15 9.55 -3.48
C ILE A 115 -7.99 8.60 -3.79
N VAL A 116 -8.29 7.32 -4.01
CA VAL A 116 -7.26 6.31 -4.37
C VAL A 116 -6.51 6.70 -5.63
N ASP A 117 -7.22 7.12 -6.68
CA ASP A 117 -6.61 7.51 -7.96
C ASP A 117 -5.76 8.79 -7.82
N ALA A 118 -6.17 9.75 -6.97
CA ALA A 118 -5.38 10.95 -6.67
C ALA A 118 -4.07 10.61 -5.93
N PHE A 119 -4.13 9.78 -4.89
CA PHE A 119 -2.94 9.38 -4.14
C PHE A 119 -2.02 8.46 -4.95
N ALA A 120 -2.57 7.65 -5.86
CA ALA A 120 -1.77 6.92 -6.84
C ALA A 120 -0.98 7.88 -7.75
N LYS A 121 -1.60 8.98 -8.21
CA LYS A 121 -0.90 10.02 -8.97
C LYS A 121 0.20 10.71 -8.16
N ILE A 122 -0.06 11.04 -6.89
CA ILE A 122 0.95 11.60 -5.98
C ILE A 122 2.15 10.65 -5.84
N ALA A 123 1.90 9.36 -5.58
CA ALA A 123 2.96 8.35 -5.50
C ALA A 123 3.79 8.29 -6.79
N LYS A 124 3.13 8.36 -7.96
CA LYS A 124 3.82 8.40 -9.24
C LYS A 124 4.74 9.60 -9.38
N THR A 125 4.24 10.80 -9.10
CA THR A 125 5.02 12.05 -9.15
C THR A 125 6.21 12.02 -8.19
N TYR A 126 6.03 11.45 -6.99
CA TYR A 126 7.14 11.24 -6.06
C TYR A 126 8.24 10.36 -6.66
N ARG A 127 7.88 9.24 -7.33
CA ARG A 127 8.88 8.40 -8.00
C ARG A 127 9.65 9.16 -9.07
N GLU A 128 8.99 9.99 -9.86
CA GLU A 128 9.62 10.80 -10.92
C GLU A 128 10.58 11.87 -10.36
N ALA A 129 10.41 12.28 -9.10
CA ALA A 129 11.27 13.24 -8.43
C ALA A 129 12.45 12.61 -7.66
N LEU A 130 12.43 11.28 -7.46
CA LEU A 130 13.53 10.56 -6.83
C LEU A 130 14.71 10.41 -7.81
N PRO A 131 15.95 10.61 -7.34
CA PRO A 131 17.16 10.46 -8.17
C PRO A 131 17.35 9.04 -8.71
#